data_AF-A0A819RWW5-F1
#
_entry.id   AF-A0A819RWW5-F1
#
_cell.length_a   1.000
_cell.length_b   1.000
_cell.length_c   1.000
_cell.angle_alpha   90.00
_cell.angle_beta   90.00
_cell.angle_gamma   90.00
#
_symmetry.space_group_name_H-M   'P 1'
#
loop_
_entity.id
_entity.type
_entity.pdbx_description
1 polymer ?
#
loop_
_entity_poly.entity_id
_entity_poly.type
_entity_poly.pdbx_seq_one_letter_code
_entity_poly.pdbx_strand_id
1 'polypeptide(L)' 'MLNINNSIFKLNKTMSTTKYYRCADSRCTVTACTDLQGIILNMKGDHCHPPEPEEIQIRTFKQVVKARAISENTLIP' A
#
# COMPACT_ATOMS: atom_id res chain seq x y z
N MET A 1 -0.38 3.68 -0.70
CA MET A 1 -0.28 2.44 0.11
C MET A 1 0.79 1.56 -0.50
N LEU A 2 1.38 0.65 0.26
CA LEU A 2 2.40 -0.28 -0.23
C LEU A 2 1.87 -1.70 -0.06
N ASN A 3 1.91 -2.50 -1.13
CA ASN A 3 1.45 -3.89 -1.12
C ASN A 3 2.66 -4.80 -1.35
N ILE A 4 2.91 -5.71 -0.42
CA ILE A 4 4.06 -6.64 -0.48
C ILE A 4 3.59 -7.99 0.07
N ASN A 5 3.87 -9.09 -0.64
CA ASN A 5 3.60 -10.46 -0.18
C ASN A 5 2.18 -10.66 0.39
N ASN A 6 1.17 -10.14 -0.31
CA ASN A 6 -0.23 -10.20 0.10
C ASN A 6 -0.56 -9.51 1.44
N SER A 7 0.32 -8.61 1.89
CA SER A 7 0.12 -7.72 3.03
C SER A 7 0.01 -6.27 2.58
N ILE A 8 -0.88 -5.53 3.24
CA ILE A 8 -1.07 -4.10 2.98
C ILE A 8 -0.37 -3.29 4.06
N PHE A 9 0.37 -2.28 3.60
CA PHE A 9 1.07 -1.35 4.45
C PHE A 9 0.55 0.08 4.25
N LYS A 10 0.34 0.77 5.38
CA LYS A 10 0.00 2.19 5.45
C LYS A 10 1.29 2.99 5.60
N LEU A 11 1.36 4.14 4.93
CA LEU A 11 2.49 5.05 5.09
C LEU A 11 2.48 5.58 6.52
N ASN A 12 3.59 5.39 7.22
CA ASN A 12 3.78 5.87 8.59
C ASN A 12 4.47 7.25 8.57
N LYS A 13 5.58 7.37 7.83
CA LYS A 13 6.30 8.64 7.65
C LYS A 13 7.16 8.61 6.39
N THR A 14 7.41 9.79 5.84
CA THR A 14 8.35 9.99 4.73
C THR A 14 9.55 10.76 5.24
N MET A 15 10.74 10.26 4.94
CA MET A 15 12.03 10.92 5.12
C MET A 15 12.58 11.38 3.78
N SER A 16 13.70 12.10 3.79
CA SER A 16 14.33 12.72 2.62
C SER A 16 14.59 11.74 1.46
N THR A 17 14.89 10.48 1.77
CA THR A 17 15.22 9.44 0.76
C THR A 17 14.39 8.17 0.89
N THR A 18 13.60 8.05 1.97
CA THR A 18 13.02 6.77 2.40
C THR A 18 11.59 6.98 2.88
N LYS A 19 10.68 6.11 2.47
CA LYS A 19 9.32 6.03 3.00
C LYS A 19 9.23 4.85 3.97
N TYR A 20 8.70 5.09 5.15
CA TYR A 20 8.47 4.08 6.18
C TYR A 20 6.99 3.76 6.26
N TYR A 21 6.71 2.48 6.36
CA TYR A 21 5.38 1.94 6.38
C TYR A 21 5.19 0.98 7.55
N ARG A 22 3.95 0.86 7.99
CA ARG A 22 3.50 -0.12 8.98
C ARG A 22 2.35 -0.93 8.40
N CYS A 23 2.22 -2.18 8.82
CA CYS A 23 1.09 -3.01 8.45
C CYS A 23 -0.26 -2.29 8.70
N ALA A 24 -1.25 -2.57 7.85
CA ALA A 24 -2.57 -1.98 7.92
C ALA A 24 -3.40 -2.47 9.11
N ASP A 25 -3.17 -3.70 9.62
CA ASP A 25 -3.76 -4.23 10.86
C ASP A 25 -3.07 -3.56 12.06
N SER A 26 -3.87 -2.94 12.93
CA SER A 26 -3.40 -2.22 14.12
C SER A 26 -2.74 -3.13 15.16
N ARG A 27 -3.11 -4.41 15.18
CA ARG A 27 -2.52 -5.44 16.06
C ARG A 27 -1.19 -5.97 15.52
N CYS A 28 -0.85 -5.64 14.28
CA CYS A 28 0.39 -6.05 13.64
C CYS A 28 1.50 -5.00 13.87
N THR A 29 2.73 -5.49 14.07
CA THR A 29 3.93 -4.68 14.31
C THR A 29 4.90 -4.70 13.13
N VAL A 30 4.59 -5.42 12.05
CA VAL A 30 5.44 -5.49 10.86
C VAL A 30 5.58 -4.10 10.24
N THR A 31 6.81 -3.76 9.89
CA THR A 31 7.17 -2.51 9.22
C THR A 31 7.95 -2.78 7.95
N ALA A 32 7.85 -1.87 7.00
CA ALA A 32 8.61 -1.92 5.75
C ALA A 32 9.14 -0.52 5.44
N CYS A 33 10.24 -0.45 4.68
CA CYS A 33 10.68 0.80 4.09
C CYS A 33 11.01 0.64 2.61
N THR A 34 10.78 1.71 1.87
CA THR A 34 11.12 1.83 0.45
C THR A 34 11.95 3.08 0.22
N ASP A 35 12.67 3.14 -0.89
CA ASP A 35 13.16 4.42 -1.40
C ASP A 35 11.99 5.32 -1.86
N LEU A 36 12.29 6.52 -2.36
CA LEU A 36 11.26 7.43 -2.88
C LEU A 36 10.53 6.88 -4.13
N GLN A 37 11.21 6.03 -4.91
CA GLN A 37 10.71 5.42 -6.15
C GLN A 37 9.82 4.20 -5.88
N GLY A 38 9.84 3.67 -4.64
CA GLY A 38 9.03 2.53 -4.21
C GLY A 38 9.78 1.19 -4.20
N ILE A 39 11.09 1.18 -4.39
CA ILE A 39 11.91 -0.04 -4.25
C ILE A 39 12.00 -0.41 -2.77
N ILE A 40 11.64 -1.65 -2.45
CA ILE A 40 11.68 -2.17 -1.07
C ILE A 40 13.14 -2.24 -0.62
N LEU A 41 13.47 -1.50 0.43
CA LEU A 41 14.81 -1.49 1.02
C LEU A 41 14.91 -2.52 2.13
N ASN A 42 13.87 -2.62 2.98
CA ASN A 42 13.86 -3.55 4.10
C ASN A 42 12.44 -3.81 4.63
N MET A 43 12.26 -4.96 5.29
CA MET A 43 11.06 -5.32 6.05
C MET A 43 11.49 -5.89 7.41
N LYS A 44 10.74 -5.59 8.48
CA LYS A 44 11.02 -6.05 9.84
C LYS A 44 9.78 -6.58 10.53
N GLY A 45 9.94 -7.73 11.19
CA GLY A 45 8.93 -8.42 11.98
C GLY A 45 8.15 -9.47 11.19
N ASP A 46 7.37 -10.25 11.92
CA ASP A 46 6.51 -11.31 11.38
C ASP A 46 5.03 -10.95 11.55
N HIS A 47 4.22 -11.31 10.56
CA HIS A 47 2.78 -11.05 10.62
C HIS A 47 2.12 -12.03 11.59
N CYS A 48 1.37 -11.50 12.55
CA CYS A 48 0.56 -12.29 13.49
C CYS A 48 -0.87 -12.57 12.97
N HIS A 49 -1.12 -12.35 11.67
CA HIS A 49 -2.42 -12.53 11.03
C HIS A 49 -2.22 -13.13 9.64
N PRO A 50 -3.22 -13.83 9.08
CA PRO A 50 -3.15 -14.32 7.72
C PRO A 50 -3.07 -13.16 6.71
N PRO A 51 -2.56 -13.41 5.49
CA PRO A 51 -2.63 -12.45 4.40
C PRO A 51 -4.08 -12.08 4.07
N GLU A 52 -4.32 -10.87 3.59
CA GLU A 52 -5.66 -10.39 3.22
C GLU A 52 -5.79 -10.19 1.69
N PRO A 53 -5.82 -11.27 0.90
CA PRO A 53 -5.83 -11.17 -0.57
C PRO A 53 -7.10 -10.50 -1.12
N GLU A 54 -8.25 -10.69 -0.47
CA GLU A 54 -9.52 -10.06 -0.88
C GLU A 54 -9.48 -8.55 -0.70
N GLU A 55 -8.96 -8.06 0.43
CA GLU A 55 -8.78 -6.62 0.67
C GLU A 55 -7.88 -5.98 -0.40
N ILE A 56 -6.82 -6.69 -0.83
CA ILE A 56 -5.95 -6.22 -1.92
C ILE A 56 -6.72 -6.11 -3.23
N GLN A 57 -7.54 -7.12 -3.56
CA GLN A 57 -8.33 -7.11 -4.78
C GLN A 57 -9.38 -5.99 -4.78
N ILE A 58 -10.12 -5.83 -3.68
CA ILE A 58 -11.13 -4.77 -3.53
C ILE A 58 -10.48 -3.40 -3.68
N ARG A 59 -9.30 -3.19 -3.08
CA ARG A 59 -8.60 -1.91 -3.17
C ARG A 59 -8.03 -1.66 -4.56
N THR A 60 -7.47 -2.68 -5.20
CA THR A 60 -7.00 -2.61 -6.59
C THR A 60 -8.17 -2.24 -7.52
N PHE A 61 -9.30 -2.92 -7.39
CA PHE A 61 -10.51 -2.62 -8.14
C PHE A 61 -10.99 -1.18 -7.91
N LYS A 62 -11.03 -0.72 -6.65
CA LYS A 62 -11.38 0.68 -6.33
C LYS A 62 -10.43 1.69 -6.98
N GLN A 63 -9.13 1.40 -7.09
CA GLN A 63 -8.19 2.27 -7.79
C GLN A 63 -8.47 2.32 -9.29
N VAL A 64 -8.73 1.18 -9.92
CA VAL A 64 -9.08 1.08 -11.35
C VAL A 64 -10.36 1.86 -11.64
N VAL A 65 -11.42 1.64 -10.84
CA VAL A 65 -12.70 2.35 -11.00
C VAL A 65 -12.52 3.85 -10.83
N LYS A 66 -11.75 4.31 -9.82
CA LYS A 66 -11.45 5.73 -9.63
C LYS A 66 -10.69 6.32 -10.81
N ALA A 67 -9.64 5.65 -11.28
CA ALA A 67 -8.85 6.11 -12.42
C ALA A 67 -9.72 6.24 -13.68
N ARG A 68 -10.59 5.25 -13.92
CA ARG A 68 -11.55 5.26 -15.02
C ARG A 68 -12.55 6.42 -14.89
N ALA A 69 -13.15 6.61 -13.72
CA ALA A 69 -14.08 7.72 -13.49
C ALA A 69 -13.43 9.08 -13.72
N ILE A 70 -12.16 9.27 -13.31
CA ILE A 70 -11.40 10.50 -13.58
C ILE A 70 -11.19 10.69 -15.09
N SER A 71 -10.80 9.63 -15.81
CA SER A 71 -10.59 9.71 -17.26
C SER A 71 -11.88 10.00 -18.03
N GLU A 72 -13.00 9.40 -17.64
CA GLU A 72 -14.31 9.60 -18.29
C GLU A 72 -14.87 11.01 -17.99
N ASN A 73 -14.59 11.56 -16.80
CA ASN A 73 -15.03 12.90 -16.41
C ASN A 73 -14.13 14.04 -16.99
N THR A 74 -13.02 13.70 -17.65
CA THR A 74 -12.15 14.66 -18.36
C THR A 74 -12.51 14.76 -19.86
N LEU A 75 -13.45 13.92 -20.35
CA LEU A 75 -13.87 13.85 -21.76
C LEU A 75 -15.20 14.56 -22.05
N ILE A 76 -15.70 15.39 -21.13
CA ILE A 76 -16.83 16.28 -21.40
C ILE A 76 -16.26 17.69 -21.65
N PRO A 77 -16.17 18.14 -22.92
CA PRO A 77 -15.79 19.52 -23.26
C PRO A 77 -16.82 20.56 -22.79
#